data_AF-A0A2I4D8P5-F1
#
_entry.id   AF-A0A2I4D8P5-F1
#
_cell.length_a   1.000
_cell.length_b   1.000
_cell.length_c   1.000
_cell.angle_alpha   90.00
_cell.angle_beta   90.00
_cell.angle_gamma   90.00
#
_symmetry.space_group_name_H-M   'P 1'
#
loop_
_entity.id
_entity.type
_entity.pdbx_description
1 polymer ?
#
loop_
_entity_poly.entity_id
_entity_poly.type
_entity_poly.pdbx_seq_one_letter_code
_entity_poly.pdbx_strand_id
1 'polypeptide(L)'
;MGFWGTKMAQEPSPSSLDGNKPGFPKKILANNLEDKHLCNSCQKILRRPLQAQCGHRFCSFCFNKIVSSGPQKCSACIKEDLFEDPTSILKQGGG
;
A
#
# COMPACT_ATOMS: atom_id res chain seq x y z
N MET A 1 13.27 19.38 -46.01
CA MET A 1 13.89 19.51 -44.66
C MET A 1 12.95 20.37 -43.83
N GLY A 2 12.41 20.04 -42.66
CA GLY A 2 12.44 18.87 -41.79
C GLY A 2 11.18 18.92 -40.90
N PHE A 3 10.82 17.78 -40.32
CA PHE A 3 9.61 17.57 -39.54
C PHE A 3 9.72 18.20 -38.14
N TRP A 4 8.79 19.10 -37.77
CA TRP A 4 8.59 19.47 -36.36
C TRP A 4 7.56 18.54 -35.74
N GLY A 5 8.02 17.35 -35.33
CA GLY A 5 7.32 16.53 -34.37
C GLY A 5 7.60 17.08 -32.97
N THR A 6 6.61 17.72 -32.36
CA THR A 6 6.64 18.07 -30.93
C THR A 6 6.72 16.78 -30.13
N LYS A 7 7.92 16.41 -29.70
CA LYS A 7 8.17 15.34 -28.75
C LYS A 7 7.52 15.77 -27.43
N MET A 8 6.30 15.30 -27.18
CA MET A 8 5.72 15.34 -25.84
C MET A 8 6.67 14.55 -24.95
N ALA A 9 7.51 15.25 -24.19
CA ALA A 9 8.13 14.66 -23.02
C ALA A 9 6.95 14.24 -22.15
N GLN A 10 6.78 12.92 -22.02
CA GLN A 10 5.83 12.36 -21.08
C GLN A 10 6.37 12.69 -19.70
N GLU A 11 6.02 13.88 -19.20
CA GLU A 11 6.15 14.23 -17.79
C GLU A 11 5.54 13.05 -17.04
N PRO A 12 6.32 12.28 -16.25
CA PRO A 12 5.76 11.17 -15.53
C PRO A 12 4.69 11.76 -14.63
N SER A 13 3.43 11.43 -14.93
CA SER A 13 2.31 11.83 -14.09
C SER A 13 2.68 11.49 -12.64
N PRO A 14 2.41 12.39 -11.66
CA PRO A 14 2.85 12.22 -10.27
C PRO A 14 2.50 10.82 -9.73
N SER A 15 1.40 10.26 -10.24
CA SER A 15 0.91 8.89 -10.11
C SER A 15 1.94 7.75 -10.24
N SER A 16 2.93 7.85 -11.14
CA SER A 16 3.79 6.71 -11.51
C SER A 16 4.96 6.49 -10.56
N LEU A 17 5.48 7.54 -9.94
CA LEU A 17 6.61 7.46 -9.00
C LEU A 17 6.15 7.11 -7.58
N ASP A 18 4.86 7.22 -7.30
CA ASP A 18 4.30 7.04 -5.96
C ASP A 18 4.14 5.58 -5.54
N GLY A 19 4.11 4.64 -6.50
CA GLY A 19 3.90 3.21 -6.22
C GLY A 19 5.02 2.55 -5.39
N ASN A 20 6.25 3.07 -5.48
CA ASN A 20 7.42 2.54 -4.78
C ASN A 20 7.64 3.13 -3.37
N LYS A 21 6.68 3.91 -2.86
CA LYS A 21 6.82 4.61 -1.57
C LYS A 21 5.83 4.03 -0.54
N PRO A 22 6.18 4.06 0.77
CA PRO A 22 5.28 3.67 1.85
C PRO A 22 4.18 4.73 2.08
N GLY A 23 3.45 4.64 3.20
CA GLY A 23 2.36 5.54 3.52
C GLY A 23 2.75 7.03 3.64
N PHE A 24 1.77 7.92 3.50
CA PHE A 24 1.95 9.36 3.65
C PHE A 24 2.10 9.76 5.13
N PRO A 25 2.91 10.78 5.44
CA PRO A 25 3.09 11.22 6.82
C PRO A 25 1.77 11.75 7.39
N LYS A 26 1.47 11.43 8.67
CA LYS A 26 0.21 11.79 9.35
C LYS A 26 -0.08 13.30 9.35
N LYS A 27 0.98 14.13 9.36
CA LYS A 27 0.90 15.60 9.38
C LYS A 27 0.14 16.26 8.22
N ILE A 28 -0.22 15.51 7.17
CA ILE A 28 -0.99 16.03 6.03
C ILE A 28 -2.47 16.19 6.38
N LEU A 29 -3.01 15.40 7.32
CA LEU A 29 -4.34 15.62 7.87
C LEU A 29 -4.21 16.41 9.16
N ALA A 30 -4.67 17.66 9.15
CA ALA A 30 -4.50 18.61 10.25
C ALA A 30 -5.41 18.34 11.45
N ASN A 31 -6.45 17.50 11.33
CA ASN A 31 -7.31 17.15 12.46
C ASN A 31 -8.11 15.87 12.16
N ASN A 32 -8.16 14.91 13.10
CA ASN A 32 -8.95 13.67 13.06
C ASN A 32 -8.48 12.54 12.12
N LEU A 33 -7.21 12.12 12.23
CA LEU A 33 -6.80 10.84 11.66
C LEU A 33 -7.28 9.67 12.53
N GLU A 34 -8.31 8.98 12.08
CA GLU A 34 -8.70 7.68 12.64
C GLU A 34 -7.73 6.57 12.19
N ASP A 35 -7.52 5.59 13.07
CA ASP A 35 -6.60 4.47 12.82
C ASP A 35 -6.97 3.63 11.58
N LYS A 36 -8.26 3.63 11.19
CA LYS A 36 -8.74 2.96 9.97
C LYS A 36 -8.10 3.47 8.67
N HIS A 37 -7.51 4.67 8.69
CA HIS A 37 -6.81 5.27 7.55
C HIS A 37 -5.30 4.95 7.53
N LEU A 38 -4.80 4.22 8.53
CA LEU A 38 -3.40 3.89 8.67
C LEU A 38 -3.06 2.53 8.08
N CYS A 39 -1.86 2.44 7.52
CA CYS A 39 -1.29 1.18 7.06
C CYS A 39 -0.89 0.33 8.27
N ASN A 40 -1.37 -0.91 8.31
CA ASN A 40 -1.07 -1.85 9.39
C ASN A 40 0.42 -2.23 9.51
N SER A 41 1.23 -1.94 8.48
CA SER A 41 2.68 -2.14 8.48
C SER A 41 3.48 -0.89 8.84
N CYS A 42 3.32 0.20 8.10
CA CYS A 42 4.16 1.40 8.28
C CYS A 42 3.54 2.46 9.20
N GLN A 43 2.32 2.25 9.69
CA GLN A 43 1.61 3.12 10.65
C GLN A 43 1.49 4.59 10.18
N LYS A 44 1.51 4.79 8.87
CA LYS A 44 1.33 6.06 8.15
C LYS A 44 0.03 5.99 7.36
N ILE A 45 -0.46 7.13 6.87
CA ILE A 45 -1.68 7.19 6.06
C ILE A 45 -1.50 6.27 4.85
N LEU A 46 -2.52 5.46 4.55
CA LEU A 46 -2.50 4.51 3.45
C LEU A 46 -2.16 5.19 2.11
N ARG A 47 -1.16 4.65 1.42
CA ARG A 47 -0.82 5.01 0.03
C ARG A 47 -1.15 3.83 -0.87
N ARG A 48 -2.04 4.04 -1.84
CA ARG A 48 -2.59 2.98 -2.72
C ARG A 48 -3.00 1.75 -1.88
N PRO A 49 -4.03 1.87 -1.03
CA PRO A 49 -4.41 0.84 -0.08
C PRO A 49 -4.75 -0.49 -0.77
N LEU A 50 -4.25 -1.59 -0.22
CA LEU A 50 -4.67 -2.95 -0.50
C LEU A 50 -5.35 -3.51 0.75
N GLN A 51 -6.51 -4.13 0.57
CA GLN A 51 -7.22 -4.82 1.64
C GLN A 51 -6.92 -6.32 1.55
N ALA A 52 -6.34 -6.87 2.62
CA ALA A 52 -6.10 -8.31 2.73
C ALA A 52 -7.42 -9.08 2.90
N GLN A 53 -7.37 -10.41 2.74
CA GLN A 53 -8.56 -11.27 2.94
C GLN A 53 -9.13 -11.14 4.36
N CYS A 54 -8.29 -10.97 5.36
CA CYS A 54 -8.69 -10.67 6.74
C CYS A 54 -9.23 -9.24 6.98
N GLY A 55 -9.37 -8.42 5.94
CA GLY A 55 -9.91 -7.05 6.03
C GLY A 55 -8.90 -5.96 6.42
N HIS A 56 -7.73 -6.32 6.97
CA HIS A 56 -6.69 -5.34 7.30
C HIS A 56 -6.09 -4.68 6.04
N ARG A 57 -5.88 -3.36 6.12
CA ARG A 57 -5.37 -2.55 5.00
C ARG A 57 -3.89 -2.24 5.12
N PHE A 58 -3.20 -2.26 3.98
CA PHE A 58 -1.77 -1.96 3.85
C PHE A 58 -1.54 -1.04 2.66
N CYS A 59 -0.45 -0.26 2.67
CA CYS A 59 0.00 0.37 1.43
C CYS A 59 0.41 -0.71 0.42
N SER A 60 0.17 -0.53 -0.87
CA SER A 60 0.60 -1.47 -1.91
C SER A 60 2.10 -1.82 -1.79
N PHE A 61 2.96 -0.80 -1.63
CA PHE A 61 4.39 -1.00 -1.38
C PHE A 61 4.67 -1.87 -0.13
N CYS A 62 3.99 -1.58 0.98
CA CYS A 62 4.20 -2.30 2.23
C CYS A 62 3.73 -3.76 2.13
N PHE A 63 2.57 -3.99 1.51
CA PHE A 63 2.04 -5.33 1.29
C PHE A 63 3.00 -6.17 0.44
N ASN A 64 3.44 -5.64 -0.71
CA ASN A 64 4.39 -6.31 -1.59
C ASN A 64 5.71 -6.63 -0.90
N LYS A 65 6.19 -5.71 -0.04
CA LYS A 65 7.40 -5.93 0.76
C LYS A 65 7.21 -7.03 1.81
N ILE A 66 6.02 -7.16 2.41
CA ILE A 66 5.76 -8.22 3.40
C ILE A 66 5.78 -9.58 2.72
N VAL A 67 5.10 -9.71 1.58
CA VAL A 67 4.95 -10.99 0.89
C VAL A 67 6.10 -11.32 -0.07
N SER A 68 7.14 -10.48 -0.14
CA SER A 68 8.25 -10.66 -1.10
C SER A 68 9.05 -11.95 -0.88
N SER A 69 9.00 -12.49 0.34
CA SER A 69 9.67 -13.74 0.73
C SER A 69 8.68 -14.91 0.84
N GLY A 70 7.50 -14.80 0.23
CA GLY A 70 6.41 -15.77 0.31
C GLY A 70 5.29 -15.34 1.25
N PRO A 71 4.25 -16.18 1.43
CA PRO A 71 3.11 -15.88 2.28
C PRO A 71 3.52 -15.59 3.73
N GLN A 72 2.91 -14.57 4.34
CA GLN A 72 3.21 -14.15 5.71
C GLN A 72 1.94 -14.05 6.55
N LYS A 73 2.04 -14.28 7.85
CA LYS A 73 0.92 -14.04 8.78
C LYS A 73 0.64 -12.54 8.88
N CYS A 74 -0.63 -12.16 8.89
CA CYS A 74 -1.04 -10.78 9.14
C CYS A 74 -0.72 -10.39 10.58
N SER A 75 0.26 -9.51 10.76
CA SER A 75 0.67 -9.04 12.09
C SER A 75 -0.40 -8.22 12.81
N ALA A 76 -1.33 -7.60 12.08
CA ALA A 76 -2.47 -6.90 12.70
C ALA A 76 -3.47 -7.89 13.31
N CYS A 77 -3.85 -8.95 12.58
CA CYS A 77 -4.69 -10.02 13.14
C CYS A 77 -4.08 -10.63 14.41
N ILE A 78 -2.76 -10.84 14.45
CA ILE A 78 -2.07 -11.35 15.63
C ILE A 78 -2.18 -10.38 16.82
N LYS A 79 -2.05 -9.06 16.58
CA LYS A 79 -2.13 -8.05 17.64
C LYS A 79 -3.53 -7.90 18.21
N GLU A 80 -4.55 -8.03 17.36
CA GLU A 80 -5.96 -7.94 17.76
C GLU A 80 -6.51 -9.27 18.31
N ASP A 81 -5.69 -10.33 18.37
CA ASP A 81 -6.11 -11.69 18.74
C ASP A 81 -7.22 -12.27 17.83
N LEU A 82 -7.18 -11.91 16.55
CA LEU A 82 -8.14 -12.30 15.51
C LEU A 82 -7.47 -13.11 14.38
N PHE A 83 -6.40 -13.85 14.70
CA PHE A 83 -5.70 -14.64 13.70
C PHE A 83 -6.48 -15.91 13.35
N GLU A 84 -6.82 -16.04 12.08
CA GLU A 84 -7.52 -17.21 11.52
C GLU A 84 -6.81 -17.67 10.23
N ASP A 85 -6.43 -18.95 10.15
CA ASP A 85 -5.85 -19.55 8.94
C ASP A 85 -6.96 -20.18 8.08
N PRO A 86 -6.99 -19.95 6.74
CA PRO A 86 -6.01 -19.22 5.92
C PRO A 86 -6.32 -17.72 5.75
N THR A 87 -7.42 -17.21 6.30
CA THR A 87 -7.94 -15.84 6.08
C THR A 87 -6.94 -14.74 6.43
N SER A 88 -6.10 -14.98 7.44
CA SER A 88 -5.08 -14.07 7.97
C SER A 88 -3.70 -14.26 7.35
N ILE A 89 -3.58 -15.10 6.31
CA ILE A 89 -2.34 -15.26 5.55
C ILE A 89 -2.30 -14.23 4.41
N LEU A 90 -1.36 -13.29 4.52
CA LEU A 90 -1.02 -12.33 3.48
C LEU A 90 -0.25 -13.05 2.38
N LYS A 91 -0.77 -13.03 1.17
CA LYS A 91 -0.13 -13.58 -0.03
C LYS A 91 -0.31 -12.61 -1.19
N GLN A 92 0.61 -12.63 -2.15
CA GLN A 92 0.44 -11.85 -3.36
C GLN A 92 -0.85 -12.32 -4.03
N GLY A 93 -1.82 -11.42 -4.21
CA GLY A 93 -3.07 -11.76 -4.86
C GLY A 93 -2.78 -12.21 -6.28
N GLY A 94 -3.08 -13.47 -6.60
CA GLY A 94 -3.45 -13.83 -7.96
C GLY A 94 -4.73 -13.04 -8.28
N GLY A 95 -4.73 -12.38 -9.43
CA GLY A 95 -5.93 -11.73 -9.96
C GLY A 95 -7.07 -12.72 -10.19
#